data_AF-A0A2N2ILC4-F1
#
_entry.id   AF-A0A2N2ILC4-F1
#
_cell.length_a   1.000
_cell.length_b   1.000
_cell.length_c   1.000
_cell.angle_alpha   90.00
_cell.angle_beta   90.00
_cell.angle_gamma   90.00
#
_symmetry.space_group_name_H-M   'P 1'
#
loop_
_entity.id
_entity.type
_entity.pdbx_description
1 polymer ?
#
loop_
_entity_poly.entity_id
_entity_poly.type
_entity_poly.pdbx_seq_one_letter_code
_entity_poly.pdbx_strand_id
1 'polypeptide(L)'
;MSAHPVVLAVVLIDLLASVCWFVAVAGAIPVAAGWKAGAATREQLLLERRAEEVSSLARLGFGLYGAATLSLLIAINHVLPSIVPGAMCGVGVLQAMPGGWLALAVRLLAFLLLWGWAVLDALDRRAPLAPLATASARALLVAVPVAWVAAWQTGEALLQVDVQHPVSCCAVVYDLAREGTASSAMAVAGDGHTVPAALAGLALFAG
;
A
#
# COMPACT_ATOMS: atom_id res chain seq x y z
N MET A 1 10.97 -18.27 7.31
CA MET A 1 9.89 -18.22 6.28
C MET A 1 10.24 -17.42 5.02
N SER A 2 11.51 -17.09 4.78
CA SER A 2 11.99 -16.22 3.69
C SER A 2 11.73 -16.73 2.26
N ALA A 3 11.15 -17.91 2.08
CA ALA A 3 11.00 -18.57 0.77
C ALA A 3 9.55 -18.83 0.33
N HIS A 4 8.53 -18.25 1.00
CA HIS A 4 7.17 -18.40 0.50
C HIS A 4 7.04 -17.69 -0.88
N PRO A 5 6.58 -18.37 -1.94
CA PRO A 5 6.67 -17.86 -3.31
C PRO A 5 5.95 -16.52 -3.50
N VAL A 6 4.82 -16.33 -2.79
CA VAL A 6 4.07 -15.07 -2.83
C VAL A 6 4.84 -13.91 -2.18
N VAL A 7 5.56 -14.16 -1.08
CA VAL A 7 6.36 -13.12 -0.42
C VAL A 7 7.52 -12.70 -1.32
N LEU A 8 8.22 -13.68 -1.89
CA LEU A 8 9.31 -13.43 -2.84
C LEU A 8 8.83 -12.66 -4.07
N ALA A 9 7.66 -13.02 -4.61
CA ALA A 9 7.06 -12.32 -5.75
C ALA A 9 6.79 -10.84 -5.42
N VAL A 10 6.17 -10.53 -4.27
CA VAL A 10 5.90 -9.14 -3.86
C VAL A 10 7.20 -8.34 -3.73
N VAL A 11 8.20 -8.90 -3.05
CA VAL A 11 9.50 -8.22 -2.84
C VAL A 11 10.23 -7.98 -4.17
N LEU A 12 10.23 -8.96 -5.08
CA LEU A 12 10.86 -8.82 -6.40
C LEU A 12 10.16 -7.78 -7.27
N ILE A 13 8.82 -7.74 -7.24
CA ILE A 13 8.05 -6.75 -8.00
C ILE A 13 8.29 -5.34 -7.42
N ASP A 14 8.34 -5.20 -6.09
CA ASP A 14 8.65 -3.92 -5.43
C ASP A 14 10.09 -3.45 -5.75
N LEU A 15 11.06 -4.36 -5.82
CA LEU A 15 12.43 -4.06 -6.26
C LEU A 15 12.44 -3.57 -7.71
N LEU A 16 11.74 -4.25 -8.62
CA LEU A 16 11.64 -3.84 -10.02
C LEU A 16 10.97 -2.48 -10.18
N ALA A 17 9.86 -2.24 -9.46
CA ALA A 17 9.17 -0.96 -9.43
C ALA A 17 10.10 0.17 -8.96
N SER A 18 10.88 -0.09 -7.90
CA SER A 18 11.86 0.85 -7.36
C SER A 18 12.94 1.21 -8.38
N VAL A 19 13.48 0.22 -9.11
CA VAL A 19 14.46 0.46 -10.18
C VAL A 19 13.86 1.37 -11.26
N CYS A 20 12.63 1.08 -11.72
CA CYS A 20 11.94 1.94 -12.69
C CYS A 20 11.82 3.38 -12.19
N TRP A 21 11.46 3.58 -10.92
CA TRP A 21 11.32 4.91 -10.35
C TRP A 21 12.64 5.65 -10.15
N PHE A 22 13.72 4.99 -9.75
CA PHE A 22 15.03 5.64 -9.64
C PHE A 22 15.53 6.13 -11.00
N VAL A 23 15.36 5.32 -12.06
CA VAL A 23 15.70 5.73 -13.43
C VAL A 23 14.81 6.90 -13.87
N ALA A 24 13.50 6.84 -13.58
CA ALA A 24 12.58 7.93 -13.90
C ALA A 24 12.93 9.24 -13.15
N VAL A 25 13.29 9.16 -11.87
CA VAL A 25 13.72 10.32 -11.06
C VAL A 25 14.99 10.95 -11.62
N ALA A 26 15.99 10.15 -12.00
CA ALA A 26 17.20 10.65 -12.63
C ALA A 26 16.90 11.43 -13.93
N GLY A 27 15.94 10.93 -14.72
CA GLY A 27 15.45 11.64 -15.91
C GLY A 27 14.59 12.87 -15.60
N ALA A 28 13.88 12.89 -14.47
CA ALA A 28 12.99 13.98 -14.07
C ALA A 28 13.74 15.23 -13.59
N ILE A 29 14.95 15.08 -13.04
CA ILE A 29 15.74 16.20 -12.50
C ILE A 29 16.01 17.28 -13.58
N PRO A 30 16.55 16.95 -14.78
CA PRO A 30 16.73 17.92 -15.85
C PRO A 30 15.41 18.55 -16.34
N VAL A 31 14.33 17.77 -16.39
CA VAL A 31 13.00 18.25 -16.80
C VAL A 31 12.48 19.28 -15.79
N ALA A 32 12.62 19.03 -14.49
CA ALA A 32 12.18 19.94 -13.44
C ALA A 32 12.97 21.26 -13.39
N ALA A 33 14.24 21.26 -13.83
CA ALA A 33 15.12 22.42 -13.78
C ALA A 33 15.20 23.23 -15.09
N GLY A 34 15.10 22.56 -16.25
CA GLY A 34 15.41 23.15 -17.55
C GLY A 34 14.21 23.49 -18.44
N TRP A 35 12.99 23.13 -18.05
CA TRP A 35 11.82 23.26 -18.91
C TRP A 35 11.45 24.71 -19.23
N LYS A 36 11.31 25.03 -20.53
CA LYS A 36 10.85 26.34 -21.01
C LYS A 36 9.64 26.16 -21.91
N ALA A 37 8.45 26.47 -21.39
CA ALA A 37 7.21 26.36 -22.15
C ALA A 37 7.23 27.27 -23.40
N GLY A 38 6.89 26.71 -24.56
CA GLY A 38 6.75 27.46 -25.81
C GLY A 38 8.05 27.71 -26.60
N ALA A 39 9.20 27.22 -26.14
CA ALA A 39 10.45 27.34 -26.89
C ALA A 39 10.66 26.16 -27.86
N ALA A 40 10.75 26.40 -29.17
CA ALA A 40 11.02 25.34 -30.15
C ALA A 40 12.52 25.07 -30.38
N THR A 41 13.33 25.13 -29.33
CA THR A 41 14.78 24.92 -29.44
C THR A 41 15.14 23.44 -29.39
N ARG A 42 16.29 23.06 -29.97
CA ARG A 42 16.79 21.68 -29.92
C ARG A 42 16.90 21.14 -28.48
N GLU A 43 17.30 21.98 -27.53
CA GLU A 43 17.39 21.63 -26.11
C GLU A 43 16.02 21.29 -25.52
N GLN A 44 14.99 22.09 -25.84
CA GLN A 44 13.63 21.85 -25.36
C GLN A 44 13.05 20.54 -25.93
N LEU A 45 13.28 20.24 -27.21
CA LEU A 45 12.87 18.97 -27.82
C LEU A 45 13.51 17.74 -27.14
N LEU A 46 14.76 17.86 -26.69
CA LEU A 46 15.42 16.79 -25.91
C LEU A 46 14.80 16.62 -24.53
N LEU A 47 14.38 17.71 -23.88
CA LEU A 47 13.69 17.66 -22.59
C LEU A 47 12.29 17.06 -22.72
N GLU A 48 11.57 17.35 -23.80
CA GLU A 48 10.26 16.75 -24.12
C GLU A 48 10.37 15.23 -24.30
N ARG A 49 11.32 14.78 -25.12
CA ARG A 49 11.59 13.33 -25.28
C ARG A 49 11.92 12.66 -23.95
N ARG A 50 12.75 13.29 -23.14
CA ARG A 50 13.10 12.78 -21.80
C ARG A 50 11.88 12.75 -20.87
N ALA A 51 11.01 13.75 -20.93
CA ALA A 51 9.77 13.76 -20.14
C ALA A 51 8.85 12.59 -20.51
N GLU A 52 8.74 12.24 -21.80
CA GLU A 52 7.98 11.06 -22.26
C GLU A 52 8.60 9.74 -21.77
N GLU A 53 9.93 9.62 -21.79
CA GLU A 53 10.67 8.46 -21.27
C GLU A 53 10.43 8.30 -19.75
N VAL A 54 10.57 9.40 -19.00
CA VAL A 54 10.29 9.46 -17.55
C VAL A 54 8.86 9.03 -17.24
N SER A 55 7.90 9.63 -17.95
CA SER A 55 6.47 9.38 -17.82
C SER A 55 6.14 7.90 -18.08
N SER A 56 6.75 7.29 -19.09
CA SER A 56 6.55 5.88 -19.41
C SER A 56 7.13 4.93 -18.36
N LEU A 57 8.37 5.18 -17.90
CA LEU A 57 9.01 4.38 -16.85
C LEU A 57 8.30 4.50 -15.51
N ALA A 58 7.88 5.72 -15.13
CA ALA A 58 7.18 5.95 -13.87
C ALA A 58 5.78 5.29 -13.86
N ARG A 59 5.06 5.28 -15.00
CA ARG A 59 3.82 4.51 -15.15
C ARG A 59 4.05 3.01 -15.00
N LEU A 60 5.10 2.46 -15.61
CA LEU A 60 5.47 1.06 -15.45
C LEU A 60 5.72 0.73 -13.98
N GLY A 61 6.53 1.55 -13.29
CA GLY A 61 6.79 1.39 -11.85
C GLY A 61 5.51 1.46 -11.01
N PHE A 62 4.60 2.39 -11.30
CA PHE A 62 3.31 2.48 -10.63
C PHE A 62 2.43 1.24 -10.86
N GLY A 63 2.37 0.72 -12.09
CA GLY A 63 1.64 -0.50 -12.41
C GLY A 63 2.18 -1.72 -11.66
N LEU A 64 3.51 -1.88 -11.62
CA LEU A 64 4.18 -2.94 -10.86
C LEU A 64 3.89 -2.82 -9.36
N TYR A 65 4.01 -1.63 -8.80
CA TYR A 65 3.71 -1.39 -7.38
C TYR A 65 2.24 -1.66 -7.03
N GLY A 66 1.31 -1.29 -7.91
CA GLY A 66 -0.11 -1.64 -7.78
C GLY A 66 -0.32 -3.15 -7.78
N ALA A 67 0.33 -3.88 -8.70
CA ALA A 67 0.27 -5.33 -8.75
C ALA A 67 0.87 -6.01 -7.51
N ALA A 68 1.99 -5.49 -7.00
CA ALA A 68 2.60 -5.94 -5.74
C ALA A 68 1.69 -5.66 -4.54
N THR A 69 1.07 -4.49 -4.49
CA THR A 69 0.13 -4.12 -3.41
C THR A 69 -1.10 -5.01 -3.41
N LEU A 70 -1.69 -5.26 -4.59
CA LEU A 70 -2.82 -6.17 -4.71
C LEU A 70 -2.44 -7.60 -4.32
N SER A 71 -1.29 -8.08 -4.81
CA SER A 71 -0.76 -9.40 -4.44
C SER A 71 -0.54 -9.52 -2.93
N LEU A 72 0.00 -8.48 -2.29
CA LEU A 72 0.17 -8.41 -0.84
C LEU A 72 -1.15 -8.50 -0.09
N LEU A 73 -2.17 -7.74 -0.50
CA LEU A 73 -3.49 -7.77 0.14
C LEU A 73 -4.14 -9.16 0.01
N ILE A 74 -4.04 -9.77 -1.17
CA ILE A 74 -4.51 -11.15 -1.40
C ILE A 74 -3.74 -12.12 -0.49
N ALA A 75 -2.41 -11.96 -0.38
CA ALA A 75 -1.58 -12.80 0.45
C ALA A 75 -1.99 -12.70 1.93
N ILE A 76 -2.14 -11.48 2.45
CA ILE A 76 -2.54 -11.20 3.84
C ILE A 76 -3.91 -11.83 4.16
N ASN A 77 -4.85 -11.81 3.22
CA ASN A 77 -6.21 -12.29 3.49
C ASN A 77 -6.43 -13.79 3.23
N HIS A 78 -5.72 -14.38 2.26
CA HIS A 78 -6.02 -15.75 1.81
C HIS A 78 -4.88 -16.75 1.99
N VAL A 79 -3.63 -16.27 2.04
CA VAL A 79 -2.45 -17.15 2.03
C VAL A 79 -1.77 -17.19 3.39
N LEU A 80 -1.46 -16.04 3.98
CA LEU A 80 -0.74 -15.95 5.25
C LEU A 80 -1.55 -16.44 6.48
N PRO A 81 -2.89 -16.34 6.54
CA PRO A 81 -3.64 -16.86 7.69
C PRO A 81 -3.49 -18.37 7.89
N SER A 82 -3.21 -19.15 6.84
CA SER A 82 -2.97 -20.59 6.96
C SER A 82 -1.55 -20.93 7.46
N ILE A 83 -0.66 -19.95 7.48
CA ILE A 83 0.76 -20.11 7.84
C ILE A 83 1.05 -19.52 9.22
N VAL A 84 0.39 -18.40 9.57
CA VAL A 84 0.56 -17.71 10.84
C VAL A 84 -0.34 -18.34 11.91
N PRO A 85 0.21 -18.94 12.97
CA PRO A 85 -0.61 -19.56 14.02
C PRO A 85 -1.57 -18.58 14.68
N GLY A 86 -2.84 -18.95 14.76
CA GLY A 86 -3.89 -18.14 15.39
C GLY A 86 -4.43 -16.98 14.54
N ALA A 87 -3.91 -16.73 13.33
CA ALA A 87 -4.47 -15.72 12.45
C ALA A 87 -5.71 -16.26 11.71
N MET A 88 -6.91 -15.87 12.12
CA MET A 88 -8.15 -16.22 11.39
C MET A 88 -8.44 -15.29 10.20
N CYS A 89 -7.83 -14.10 10.18
CA CYS A 89 -8.03 -13.09 9.15
C CYS A 89 -6.77 -12.24 8.94
N GLY A 90 -6.81 -11.33 7.97
CA GLY A 90 -5.68 -10.44 7.65
C GLY A 90 -5.22 -9.54 8.81
N VAL A 91 -6.10 -9.22 9.77
CA VAL A 91 -5.74 -8.45 10.97
C VAL A 91 -4.73 -9.21 11.83
N GLY A 92 -4.93 -10.52 12.00
CA GLY A 92 -3.99 -11.37 12.74
C GLY A 92 -2.63 -11.45 12.05
N VAL A 93 -2.63 -11.55 10.72
CA VAL A 93 -1.38 -11.52 9.93
C VAL A 93 -0.63 -10.21 10.11
N LEU A 94 -1.32 -9.07 10.08
CA LEU A 94 -0.71 -7.75 10.28
C LEU A 94 -0.15 -7.55 11.70
N GLN A 95 -0.72 -8.24 12.71
CA GLN A 95 -0.20 -8.25 14.07
C GLN A 95 1.06 -9.11 14.21
N ALA A 96 1.17 -10.21 13.45
CA ALA A 96 2.36 -11.05 13.40
C ALA A 96 3.54 -10.40 12.64
N MET A 97 3.25 -9.39 11.82
CA MET A 97 4.26 -8.62 11.09
C MET A 97 4.82 -7.47 11.95
N PRO A 98 6.14 -7.36 12.15
CA PRO A 98 6.73 -6.21 12.84
C PRO A 98 6.38 -4.90 12.13
N GLY A 99 5.60 -4.05 12.80
CA GLY A 99 5.12 -2.81 12.21
C GLY A 99 4.17 -2.99 11.02
N GLY A 100 3.52 -4.15 10.85
CA GLY A 100 2.67 -4.46 9.69
C GLY A 100 1.61 -3.41 9.39
N TRP A 101 0.96 -2.87 10.43
CA TRP A 101 -0.01 -1.77 10.29
C TRP A 101 0.60 -0.49 9.73
N LEU A 102 1.79 -0.11 10.22
CA LEU A 102 2.49 1.07 9.74
C LEU A 102 2.96 0.87 8.29
N ALA A 103 3.56 -0.28 7.98
CA ALA A 103 4.02 -0.62 6.64
C ALA A 103 2.86 -0.57 5.63
N LEU A 104 1.69 -1.12 5.98
CA LEU A 104 0.50 -1.06 5.14
C LEU A 104 -0.02 0.38 4.97
N ALA A 105 -0.07 1.17 6.05
CA ALA A 105 -0.50 2.56 5.98
C ALA A 105 0.41 3.41 5.08
N VAL A 106 1.73 3.27 5.23
CA VAL A 106 2.72 3.96 4.40
C VAL A 106 2.64 3.50 2.93
N ARG A 107 2.37 2.21 2.70
CA ARG A 107 2.12 1.65 1.36
C ARG A 107 0.89 2.24 0.68
N LEU A 108 -0.22 2.37 1.40
CA LEU A 108 -1.43 3.00 0.86
C LEU A 108 -1.24 4.50 0.62
N LEU A 109 -0.51 5.20 1.51
CA LEU A 109 -0.16 6.60 1.30
C LEU A 109 0.70 6.79 0.05
N ALA A 110 1.73 5.96 -0.14
CA ALA A 110 2.57 5.98 -1.34
C ALA A 110 1.74 5.72 -2.61
N PHE A 111 0.81 4.75 -2.55
CA PHE A 111 -0.09 4.47 -3.67
C PHE A 111 -0.95 5.69 -4.04
N LEU A 112 -1.49 6.40 -3.05
CA LEU A 112 -2.28 7.62 -3.26
C LEU A 112 -1.44 8.75 -3.87
N LEU A 113 -0.21 8.96 -3.40
CA LEU A 113 0.71 9.96 -3.96
C LEU A 113 1.06 9.65 -5.42
N LEU A 114 1.38 8.39 -5.72
CA LEU A 114 1.69 7.95 -7.09
C LEU A 114 0.46 8.01 -8.00
N TRP A 115 -0.74 7.72 -7.46
CA TRP A 115 -1.98 7.92 -8.20
C TRP A 115 -2.23 9.39 -8.52
N GLY A 116 -2.01 10.29 -7.56
CA GLY A 116 -2.07 11.74 -7.79
C GLY A 116 -1.09 12.21 -8.86
N TRP A 117 0.14 11.69 -8.84
CA TRP A 117 1.10 11.90 -9.92
C TRP A 117 0.60 11.36 -11.26
N ALA A 118 0.04 10.14 -11.31
CA ALA A 118 -0.46 9.54 -12.55
C ALA A 118 -1.62 10.32 -13.16
N VAL A 119 -2.49 10.93 -12.33
CA VAL A 119 -3.54 11.85 -12.77
C VAL A 119 -2.93 13.12 -13.37
N LEU A 120 -1.94 13.71 -12.70
CA LEU A 120 -1.24 14.90 -13.20
C LEU A 120 -0.53 14.63 -14.53
N ASP A 121 0.15 13.50 -14.65
CA ASP A 121 0.78 13.00 -15.87
C ASP A 121 -0.25 12.78 -16.99
N ALA A 122 -1.44 12.26 -16.67
CA ALA A 122 -2.53 12.10 -17.63
C ALA A 122 -3.12 13.45 -18.10
N LEU A 123 -3.16 14.45 -17.24
CA LEU A 123 -3.58 15.80 -17.59
C LEU A 123 -2.55 16.50 -18.49
N ASP A 124 -1.25 16.36 -18.18
CA ASP A 124 -0.16 16.91 -18.96
C ASP A 124 -0.21 16.43 -20.43
N ARG A 125 -0.43 15.12 -20.64
CA ARG A 125 -0.59 14.56 -22.00
C ARG A 125 -1.80 15.09 -22.76
N ARG A 126 -2.84 15.56 -22.07
CA ARG A 126 -4.06 16.11 -22.70
C ARG A 126 -3.94 17.60 -23.00
N ALA A 127 -3.01 18.30 -22.36
CA ALA A 127 -2.80 19.74 -22.53
C ALA A 127 -1.32 20.06 -22.82
N PRO A 128 -0.80 19.74 -24.02
CA PRO A 128 0.62 19.89 -24.36
C PRO A 128 1.15 21.33 -24.28
N LEU A 129 0.26 22.32 -24.35
CA LEU A 129 0.62 23.74 -24.30
C LEU A 129 0.74 24.29 -22.88
N ALA A 130 0.31 23.52 -21.87
CA ALA A 130 0.36 23.94 -20.48
C ALA A 130 1.69 23.51 -19.82
N PRO A 131 2.29 24.31 -18.92
CA PRO A 131 3.59 24.00 -18.30
C PRO A 131 3.52 22.91 -17.22
N LEU A 132 2.65 21.90 -17.38
CA LEU A 132 2.38 20.85 -16.38
C LEU A 132 3.51 19.83 -16.27
N ALA A 133 4.38 19.70 -17.28
CA ALA A 133 5.55 18.81 -17.25
C ALA A 133 6.45 19.07 -16.04
N THR A 134 6.63 20.33 -15.64
CA THR A 134 7.42 20.69 -14.45
C THR A 134 6.76 20.25 -13.15
N ALA A 135 5.43 20.39 -13.07
CA ALA A 135 4.66 19.94 -11.92
C ALA A 135 4.66 18.41 -11.81
N SER A 136 4.51 17.70 -12.93
CA SER A 136 4.60 16.24 -13.00
C SER A 136 5.96 15.74 -12.54
N ALA A 137 7.05 16.34 -13.04
CA ALA A 137 8.41 15.99 -12.64
C ALA A 137 8.66 16.23 -11.14
N ARG A 138 8.20 17.36 -10.59
CA ARG A 138 8.32 17.66 -9.15
C ARG A 138 7.47 16.73 -8.28
N ALA A 139 6.25 16.41 -8.71
CA ALA A 139 5.39 15.47 -8.02
C ALA A 139 6.04 14.07 -7.95
N LEU A 140 6.68 13.63 -9.04
CA LEU A 140 7.41 12.36 -9.06
C LEU A 140 8.60 12.37 -8.08
N LEU A 141 9.37 13.47 -8.03
CA LEU A 141 10.49 13.62 -7.09
C LEU A 141 10.07 13.52 -5.62
N VAL A 142 8.84 13.92 -5.29
CA VAL A 142 8.28 13.81 -3.93
C VAL A 142 7.66 12.44 -3.67
N ALA A 143 6.98 11.85 -4.66
CA ALA A 143 6.26 10.57 -4.49
C ALA A 143 7.22 9.38 -4.37
N VAL A 144 8.31 9.35 -5.13
CA VAL A 144 9.23 8.20 -5.20
C VAL A 144 9.92 7.89 -3.86
N PRO A 145 10.45 8.87 -3.09
CA PRO A 145 11.01 8.60 -1.77
C PRO A 145 10.00 7.93 -0.82
N VAL A 146 8.74 8.36 -0.83
CA VAL A 146 7.69 7.77 0.01
C VAL A 146 7.39 6.34 -0.44
N ALA A 147 7.34 6.09 -1.75
CA ALA A 147 7.13 4.76 -2.30
C ALA A 147 8.30 3.80 -2.01
N TRP A 148 9.53 4.30 -2.05
CA TRP A 148 10.72 3.54 -1.66
C TRP A 148 10.68 3.13 -0.18
N VAL A 149 10.36 4.08 0.70
CA VAL A 149 10.21 3.81 2.14
C VAL A 149 9.10 2.79 2.38
N ALA A 150 7.98 2.88 1.66
CA ALA A 150 6.90 1.92 1.73
C ALA A 150 7.34 0.49 1.32
N ALA A 151 8.05 0.38 0.19
CA ALA A 151 8.58 -0.90 -0.30
C ALA A 151 9.58 -1.51 0.71
N TRP A 152 10.47 -0.69 1.26
CA TRP A 152 11.43 -1.11 2.28
C TRP A 152 10.74 -1.64 3.54
N GLN A 153 9.82 -0.86 4.13
CA GLN A 153 9.09 -1.27 5.33
C GLN A 153 8.25 -2.54 5.09
N THR A 154 7.63 -2.64 3.92
CA THR A 154 6.86 -3.85 3.54
C THR A 154 7.78 -5.06 3.43
N GLY A 155 8.94 -4.90 2.79
CA GLY A 155 9.92 -5.98 2.64
C GLY A 155 10.44 -6.48 3.98
N GLU A 156 10.86 -5.57 4.86
CA GLU A 156 11.28 -5.90 6.24
C GLU A 156 10.17 -6.62 7.01
N ALA A 157 8.95 -6.07 7.00
CA ALA A 157 7.82 -6.65 7.73
C ALA A 157 7.44 -8.05 7.22
N LEU A 158 7.57 -8.32 5.91
CA LEU A 158 7.30 -9.63 5.31
C LEU A 158 8.39 -10.66 5.59
N LEU A 159 9.65 -10.23 5.64
CA LEU A 159 10.79 -11.12 5.90
C LEU A 159 10.87 -11.53 7.38
N GLN A 160 10.34 -10.69 8.27
CA GLN A 160 10.37 -10.86 9.72
C GLN A 160 9.03 -11.32 10.33
N VAL A 161 8.11 -11.88 9.54
CA VAL A 161 6.82 -12.41 10.06
C VAL A 161 7.08 -13.43 11.17
N ASP A 162 6.51 -13.20 12.35
CA ASP A 162 6.55 -14.18 13.45
C ASP A 162 5.51 -15.27 13.19
N VAL A 163 5.98 -16.51 13.16
CA VAL A 163 5.14 -17.71 13.05
C VAL A 163 5.37 -18.71 14.18
N GLN A 164 6.15 -18.32 15.17
CA GLN A 164 6.43 -19.15 16.34
C GLN A 164 5.41 -18.88 17.44
N HIS A 165 4.89 -17.66 17.55
CA HIS A 165 3.93 -17.28 18.56
C HIS A 165 2.52 -17.10 17.99
N PRO A 166 1.48 -17.61 18.67
CA PRO A 166 0.10 -17.35 18.28
C PRO A 166 -0.30 -15.90 18.51
N VAL A 167 -1.03 -15.31 17.56
CA VAL A 167 -1.52 -13.93 17.67
C VAL A 167 -2.70 -13.78 18.64
N SER A 168 -2.78 -12.65 19.34
CA SER A 168 -3.75 -12.46 20.43
C SER A 168 -5.15 -12.05 19.96
N CYS A 169 -5.30 -11.48 18.76
CA CYS A 169 -6.60 -10.94 18.31
C CYS A 169 -7.69 -12.01 18.15
N CYS A 170 -7.33 -13.28 17.97
CA CYS A 170 -8.26 -14.41 17.87
C CYS A 170 -8.23 -15.33 19.11
N ALA A 171 -7.37 -15.05 20.09
CA ALA A 171 -7.21 -15.89 21.30
C ALA A 171 -8.52 -15.99 22.10
N VAL A 172 -9.30 -14.91 22.16
CA VAL A 172 -10.62 -14.88 22.84
C VAL A 172 -11.57 -15.94 22.27
N VAL A 173 -11.55 -16.21 20.97
CA VAL A 173 -12.39 -17.25 20.35
C VAL A 173 -11.95 -18.64 20.79
N TYR A 174 -10.63 -18.86 20.90
CA TYR A 174 -10.08 -20.12 21.39
C TYR A 174 -10.39 -20.35 22.87
N ASP A 175 -10.31 -19.30 23.70
CA ASP A 175 -10.67 -19.38 25.12
C ASP A 175 -12.15 -19.75 25.30
N LEU A 176 -13.06 -19.08 24.56
CA LEU A 176 -14.49 -19.41 24.54
C LEU A 176 -14.78 -20.83 24.02
N ALA A 177 -14.03 -21.29 23.01
CA ALA A 177 -14.15 -22.65 22.50
C ALA A 177 -13.67 -23.70 23.51
N ARG A 178 -12.58 -23.40 24.22
CA ARG A 178 -12.00 -24.29 25.25
C ARG A 178 -12.87 -24.37 26.51
N GLU A 179 -13.55 -23.28 26.85
CA GLU A 179 -14.52 -23.21 27.95
C GLU A 179 -15.91 -23.77 27.58
N GLY A 180 -16.13 -24.16 26.31
CA GLY A 180 -17.40 -24.71 25.83
C GLY A 180 -18.52 -23.67 25.70
N THR A 181 -18.23 -22.38 25.84
CA THR A 181 -19.18 -21.26 25.80
C THR A 181 -19.31 -20.63 24.41
N ALA A 182 -18.54 -21.10 23.41
CA ALA A 182 -18.64 -20.61 22.02
C ALA A 182 -20.06 -20.73 21.43
N SER A 183 -20.81 -21.78 21.78
CA SER A 183 -22.21 -21.98 21.35
C SER A 183 -23.16 -20.94 21.96
N SER A 184 -22.99 -20.61 23.24
CA SER A 184 -23.85 -19.64 23.93
C SER A 184 -23.54 -18.19 23.57
N ALA A 185 -22.29 -17.84 23.30
CA ALA A 185 -21.90 -16.50 22.84
C ALA A 185 -22.40 -16.19 21.42
N MET A 186 -22.34 -17.17 20.49
CA MET A 186 -22.86 -16.99 19.13
C MET A 186 -24.40 -17.01 19.09
N ALA A 187 -25.06 -17.74 20.00
CA ALA A 187 -26.52 -17.68 20.15
C ALA A 187 -27.00 -16.30 20.64
N VAL A 188 -26.29 -15.68 21.59
CA VAL A 188 -26.61 -14.32 22.07
C VAL A 188 -26.34 -13.24 21.01
N ALA A 189 -25.36 -13.44 20.12
CA ALA A 189 -25.08 -12.52 19.02
C ALA A 189 -26.05 -12.66 17.82
N GLY A 190 -26.68 -13.83 17.65
CA GLY A 190 -27.68 -14.09 16.61
C GLY A 190 -29.09 -13.58 16.95
N ASP A 191 -29.33 -13.26 18.21
CA ASP A 191 -30.62 -12.81 18.72
C ASP A 191 -30.70 -11.27 18.65
N GLY A 192 -31.22 -10.77 17.53
CA GLY A 192 -31.40 -9.36 17.17
C GLY A 192 -32.37 -8.55 18.05
N HIS A 193 -32.54 -8.90 19.32
CA HIS A 193 -33.40 -8.24 20.29
C HIS A 193 -32.65 -7.53 21.44
N THR A 194 -31.33 -7.39 21.36
CA THR A 194 -30.50 -6.69 22.37
C THR A 194 -30.18 -5.22 22.04
N VAL A 195 -30.56 -4.71 20.86
CA VAL A 195 -30.45 -3.28 20.52
C VAL A 195 -31.23 -2.36 21.49
N PRO A 196 -32.44 -2.69 21.99
CA PRO A 196 -33.12 -1.80 22.94
C PRO A 196 -32.55 -1.87 24.37
N ALA A 197 -31.82 -2.92 24.76
CA ALA A 197 -31.23 -3.02 26.10
C ALA A 197 -29.97 -2.14 26.25
N ALA A 198 -29.16 -2.02 25.20
CA ALA A 198 -28.01 -1.10 25.18
C ALA A 198 -28.44 0.38 25.20
N LEU A 199 -29.58 0.72 24.59
CA LEU A 199 -30.16 2.07 24.65
C LEU A 199 -30.83 2.38 26.00
N ALA A 200 -31.40 1.39 26.70
CA ALA A 200 -31.93 1.57 28.05
C ALA A 200 -30.83 1.83 29.10
N GLY A 201 -29.63 1.27 28.92
CA GLY A 201 -28.47 1.53 29.79
C GLY A 201 -27.89 2.94 29.67
N LEU A 202 -27.98 3.56 28.49
CA LEU A 202 -27.53 4.94 28.24
C LEU A 202 -28.50 6.01 28.77
N ALA A 203 -29.78 5.65 28.99
CA ALA A 203 -30.77 6.57 29.58
C ALA A 203 -30.69 6.66 31.11
N LEU A 204 -29.99 5.73 31.78
CA LEU A 204 -29.82 5.72 33.24
C LEU A 204 -28.57 6.46 33.74
N PHE A 205 -27.70 6.92 32.83
CA PHE A 205 -26.48 7.69 33.16
C PHE A 205 -26.61 9.21 32.88
N ALA A 206 -27.81 9.68 32.50
CA ALA A 206 -28.11 11.08 32.23
C ALA A 206 -29.22 11.65 33.15
N GLY A 207 -29.37 11.09 34.35
CA GLY A 207 -30.21 11.62 35.43
C GLY A 207 -29.37 11.97 36.65
#